data_AF-A0A7I7MJE7-F1
#
_entry.id   AF-A0A7I7MJE7-F1
#
_cell.length_a   1.000
_cell.length_b   1.000
_cell.length_c   1.000
_cell.angle_alpha   90.00
_cell.angle_beta   90.00
_cell.angle_gamma   90.00
#
_symmetry.space_group_name_H-M   'P 1'
#
loop_
_entity.id
_entity.type
_entity.pdbx_description
1 polymer ?
#
loop_
_entity_poly.entity_id
_entity_poly.type
_entity_poly.pdbx_seq_one_letter_code
_entity_poly.pdbx_strand_id
1 'polypeptide(L)'
;MSTKYYLQKVPVESVEPGFSLAVRDGGDYRLFQVECTQMSRRTGHPVMIKLTSEAPEGGQPWVLEYEAGTPVVRLLGVCQAAC
;
A
#
# COMPACT_ATOMS: atom_id res chain seq x y z
N MET A 1 -9.82 -3.08 -24.07
CA MET A 1 -8.55 -3.62 -23.54
C MET A 1 -8.71 -3.77 -22.03
N SER A 2 -8.63 -4.99 -21.48
CA SER A 2 -8.80 -5.22 -20.03
C SER A 2 -7.43 -5.48 -19.43
N THR A 3 -6.88 -4.49 -18.72
CA THR A 3 -5.64 -4.63 -17.97
C THR A 3 -5.87 -5.61 -16.82
N LYS A 4 -5.23 -6.79 -16.88
CA LYS A 4 -5.27 -7.74 -15.76
C LYS A 4 -4.25 -7.30 -14.72
N TYR A 5 -4.76 -6.80 -13.60
CA TYR A 5 -3.95 -6.51 -12.42
C TYR A 5 -3.82 -7.78 -11.58
N TYR A 6 -2.60 -8.21 -11.30
CA TYR A 6 -2.37 -9.25 -10.30
C TYR A 6 -2.47 -8.61 -8.91
N LEU A 7 -3.64 -8.80 -8.28
CA LEU A 7 -3.92 -8.31 -6.93
C LEU A 7 -3.67 -9.42 -5.92
N GLN A 8 -2.83 -9.14 -4.92
CA GLN A 8 -2.60 -10.04 -3.79
C GLN A 8 -3.01 -9.33 -2.51
N LYS A 9 -3.89 -9.95 -1.73
CA LYS A 9 -4.15 -9.48 -0.36
C LYS A 9 -3.01 -9.95 0.53
N VAL A 10 -2.30 -9.01 1.14
CA VAL A 10 -1.23 -9.27 2.10
C VAL A 10 -1.57 -8.54 3.40
N PRO A 11 -1.21 -9.07 4.57
CA PRO A 11 -1.36 -8.31 5.79
C PRO A 11 -0.40 -7.13 5.77
N VAL A 12 -0.77 -6.02 6.41
CA VAL A 12 0.00 -4.78 6.36
C VAL A 12 1.42 -4.93 6.94
N GLU A 13 1.64 -5.87 7.87
CA GLU A 13 2.98 -6.19 8.38
C GLU A 13 3.92 -6.86 7.37
N SER A 14 3.38 -7.42 6.28
CA SER A 14 4.17 -8.03 5.19
C SER A 14 4.45 -7.05 4.05
N VAL A 15 4.06 -5.79 4.21
CA VAL A 15 4.37 -4.75 3.24
C VAL A 15 5.83 -4.33 3.42
N GLU A 16 6.56 -4.29 2.32
CA GLU A 16 7.94 -3.82 2.28
C GLU A 16 8.07 -2.57 1.38
N PRO A 17 9.09 -1.73 1.61
CA PRO A 17 9.48 -0.68 0.67
C PRO A 17 9.63 -1.23 -0.75
N GLY A 18 9.10 -0.50 -1.73
CA GLY A 18 9.03 -0.89 -3.14
C GLY A 18 7.73 -1.60 -3.54
N PHE A 19 6.82 -1.87 -2.60
CA PHE A 19 5.53 -2.47 -2.94
C PHE A 19 4.57 -1.41 -3.48
N SER A 20 3.86 -1.75 -4.56
CA SER A 20 2.71 -0.99 -5.02
C SER A 20 1.45 -1.51 -4.35
N LEU A 21 0.68 -0.63 -3.71
CA LEU A 21 -0.60 -0.95 -3.08
C LEU A 21 -1.74 -0.23 -3.80
N ALA A 22 -2.89 -0.88 -3.87
CA ALA A 22 -4.14 -0.27 -4.29
C ALA A 22 -4.89 0.21 -3.05
N VAL A 23 -5.01 1.53 -2.90
CA VAL A 23 -5.64 2.14 -1.73
C VAL A 23 -6.87 2.90 -2.17
N ARG A 24 -7.97 2.72 -1.46
CA ARG A 24 -9.21 3.42 -1.77
C ARG A 24 -9.23 4.75 -1.02
N ASP A 25 -9.21 5.85 -1.76
CA ASP A 25 -9.27 7.21 -1.23
C ASP A 25 -10.41 7.97 -1.93
N GLY A 26 -11.35 8.51 -1.16
CA GLY A 26 -12.50 9.26 -1.71
C GLY A 26 -13.47 8.48 -2.61
N GLY A 27 -13.35 7.15 -2.68
CA GLY A 27 -14.17 6.30 -3.57
C GLY A 27 -13.42 5.81 -4.81
N ASP A 28 -12.27 6.40 -5.12
CA ASP A 28 -11.39 5.98 -6.20
C ASP A 28 -10.26 5.08 -5.67
N TYR A 29 -9.74 4.21 -6.55
CA TYR A 29 -8.54 3.44 -6.26
C TYR A 29 -7.31 4.20 -6.74
N ARG A 30 -6.42 4.50 -5.81
CA ARG A 30 -5.15 5.17 -6.08
C ARG A 30 -3.98 4.21 -5.87
N LEU A 31 -2.96 4.38 -6.70
CA LEU A 31 -1.70 3.67 -6.58
C LEU A 31 -0.89 4.31 -5.45
N PHE A 32 -0.54 3.51 -4.45
CA PHE A 32 0.33 3.92 -3.35
C PHE A 32 1.63 3.15 -3.46
N GLN A 33 2.73 3.83 -3.77
CA GLN A 33 4.03 3.19 -3.84
C GLN A 33 4.72 3.34 -2.50
N VAL A 34 4.86 2.22 -1.78
CA VAL A 34 5.45 2.22 -0.46
C VAL A 34 6.92 2.55 -0.57
N GLU A 35 7.32 3.66 0.03
CA GLU A 35 8.72 4.09 0.12
C GLU A 35 9.31 3.72 1.49
N CYS A 36 8.51 3.87 2.56
CA CYS A 36 8.95 3.59 3.91
C CYS A 36 7.84 2.94 4.73
N THR A 37 8.21 1.92 5.51
CA THR A 37 7.33 1.20 6.43
C THR A 37 7.84 1.34 7.86
N GLN A 38 7.02 1.91 8.74
CA GLN A 38 7.37 2.11 10.14
C GLN A 38 6.38 1.38 11.04
N MET A 39 6.86 0.39 11.78
CA MET A 39 6.06 -0.32 12.78
C MET A 39 6.27 0.32 14.16
N SER A 40 5.17 0.77 14.77
CA SER A 40 5.15 1.28 16.14
C SER A 40 4.48 0.26 17.06
N ARG A 41 5.29 -0.35 17.93
CA ARG A 41 4.80 -1.20 19.03
C ARG A 41 4.83 -0.40 20.32
N ARG A 42 3.67 -0.19 20.93
CA ARG A 42 3.53 0.45 22.25
C ARG A 42 2.92 -0.54 23.22
N THR A 43 3.53 -0.68 24.39
CA THR A 43 3.02 -1.58 25.44
C THR A 43 1.59 -1.17 25.81
N GLY A 44 0.65 -2.11 25.76
CA GLY A 44 -0.77 -1.87 26.03
C GLY A 44 -1.59 -1.26 24.89
N HIS A 45 -1.02 -1.11 23.68
CA HIS A 45 -1.73 -0.61 22.50
C HIS A 45 -1.59 -1.57 21.31
N PRO A 46 -2.53 -1.54 20.35
CA PRO A 46 -2.39 -2.27 19.08
C PRO A 46 -1.08 -1.88 18.36
N VAL A 47 -0.50 -2.84 17.64
CA VAL A 47 0.66 -2.57 16.80
C VAL A 47 0.21 -1.75 15.60
N MET A 48 0.73 -0.53 15.49
CA MET A 48 0.43 0.37 14.38
C MET A 48 1.52 0.25 13.32
N ILE A 49 1.13 0.15 12.07
CA ILE A 49 2.03 0.14 10.92
C ILE A 49 1.70 1.34 10.06
N LYS A 50 2.72 2.19 9.92
CA LYS A 50 2.67 3.40 9.13
C LYS A 50 3.38 3.16 7.81
N LEU A 51 2.64 3.30 6.72
CA LEU A 51 3.16 3.25 5.36
C LEU A 51 3.29 4.67 4.84
N THR A 52 4.42 4.97 4.24
CA THR A 52 4.73 6.27 3.65
C THR A 52 5.03 6.05 2.18
N SER A 53 4.45 6.88 1.32
CA SER A 53 4.67 6.91 -0.13
C SER A 53 5.23 8.26 -0.53
N GLU A 54 6.03 8.25 -1.59
CA GLU A 54 6.44 9.48 -2.27
C GLU A 54 5.21 10.32 -2.63
N ALA A 55 5.39 11.64 -2.59
CA ALA A 55 4.34 12.58 -2.93
C ALA A 55 4.09 12.55 -4.44
N PRO A 56 2.86 12.27 -4.91
CA PRO A 56 2.56 12.49 -6.31
C PRO A 56 2.69 13.98 -6.62
N GLU A 57 3.52 14.31 -7.62
CA GLU A 57 3.74 15.66 -8.15
C GLU A 57 4.19 16.74 -7.13
N GLY A 58 5.12 16.39 -6.23
CA GLY A 58 5.78 17.39 -5.36
C GLY A 58 4.91 17.92 -4.22
N GLY A 59 3.80 17.22 -3.91
CA GLY A 59 2.95 17.50 -2.76
C GLY A 59 3.48 16.96 -1.43
N GLN A 60 2.58 16.73 -0.47
CA GLN A 60 2.92 16.06 0.78
C GLN A 60 3.02 14.53 0.57
N PRO A 61 3.98 13.86 1.23
CA PRO A 61 4.08 12.40 1.18
C PRO A 61 2.79 11.78 1.69
N TRP A 62 2.29 10.76 0.99
CA TRP A 62 1.09 10.07 1.43
C TRP A 62 1.43 9.16 2.61
N VAL A 63 0.63 9.28 3.65
CA VAL A 63 0.79 8.54 4.90
C VAL A 63 -0.47 7.72 5.13
N LEU A 64 -0.31 6.42 5.32
CA LEU A 64 -1.37 5.51 5.72
C LEU A 64 -1.00 4.83 7.03
N GLU A 65 -1.93 4.78 7.96
CA GLU A 65 -1.74 4.11 9.24
C GLU A 65 -2.77 3.00 9.37
N TYR A 66 -2.29 1.79 9.63
CA TYR A 66 -3.11 0.59 9.78
C TYR A 66 -2.71 -0.16 11.05
N GLU A 67 -3.68 -0.86 11.64
CA GLU A 67 -3.38 -1.83 12.69
C GLU A 67 -2.82 -3.11 12.06
N ALA A 68 -1.85 -3.74 12.74
CA ALA A 68 -1.33 -5.04 12.32
C ALA A 68 -2.45 -6.07 12.15
N GLY A 69 -2.34 -6.90 11.11
CA GLY A 69 -3.40 -7.82 10.69
C GLY A 69 -4.42 -7.21 9.72
N THR A 70 -4.40 -5.91 9.46
CA THR A 70 -5.25 -5.30 8.44
C THR A 70 -4.83 -5.79 7.05
N PRO A 71 -5.74 -6.39 6.25
CA PRO A 71 -5.41 -6.82 4.90
C PRO A 71 -5.33 -5.64 3.94
N VAL A 72 -4.19 -5.48 3.28
CA VAL A 72 -3.98 -4.51 2.20
C VAL A 72 -3.85 -5.20 0.86
N VAL A 73 -4.18 -4.50 -0.22
CA VAL A 73 -4.13 -5.04 -1.57
C VAL A 73 -2.84 -4.61 -2.24
N ARG A 74 -1.93 -5.56 -2.45
CA ARG A 74 -0.70 -5.38 -3.23
C ARG A 74 -0.98 -5.58 -4.71
N LEU A 75 -0.50 -4.63 -5.51
CA LEU A 75 -0.40 -4.70 -6.96
C LEU A 75 0.97 -5.29 -7.31
N LEU A 76 0.99 -6.53 -7.83
CA LEU A 76 2.21 -7.22 -8.23
C LEU A 76 2.72 -6.83 -9.61
N GLY A 77 1.86 -6.24 -10.44
CA GLY A 77 2.20 -5.80 -11.78
C GLY A 77 0.98 -5.69 -12.69
N VAL A 78 1.17 -4.95 -13.77
CA VAL A 78 0.28 -4.92 -14.93
C VAL A 78 0.81 -5.91 -15.95
N CYS A 79 0.01 -6.93 -16.28
CA CYS A 79 0.33 -7.74 -17.45
C CYS A 79 -0.09 -6.94 -18.68
N GLN A 80 0.87 -6.32 -19.38
CA GLN A 80 0.63 -5.92 -20.77
C GLN A 80 0.48 -7.23 -21.54
N ALA A 81 -0.75 -7.64 -21.83
CA ALA A 81 -0.98 -8.73 -22.76
C ALA A 81 -0.37 -8.27 -24.10
N ALA A 82 0.82 -8.76 -24.40
CA ALA A 82 1.40 -8.65 -25.73
C ALA A 82 0.47 -9.44 -26.65
N CYS A 83 -0.24 -8.73 -27.52
CA CYS A 83 -0.83 -9.29 -28.73
C CYS A 83 0.12 -8.98 -29.88
#